data_AF-A0A939NNN3-F1
#
_entry.id   AF-A0A939NNN3-F1
#
_cell.length_a   1.000
_cell.length_b   1.000
_cell.length_c   1.000
_cell.angle_alpha   90.00
_cell.angle_beta   90.00
_cell.angle_gamma   90.00
#
_symmetry.space_group_name_H-M   'P 1'
#
loop_
_entity.id
_entity.type
_entity.pdbx_description
1 polymer ?
#
loop_
_entity_poly.entity_id
_entity_poly.type
_entity_poly.pdbx_seq_one_letter_code
_entity_poly.pdbx_strand_id
1 'polypeptide(L)'
;MIADMLRDWDKRYHRRIETMFSAMQNVVPSHLSDVNLFDFKGITHGSEVVDGGDLAFDREDIPLQPAGWQPEEEDARLDELRLNVVEVK
;
A
#
# COMPACT_ATOMS: atom_id res chain seq x y z
N MET A 1 -36.08 -1.52 -0.28
CA MET A 1 -35.25 -2.73 -0.16
C MET A 1 -33.84 -2.42 0.35
N ILE A 2 -32.92 -1.81 -0.41
CA ILE A 2 -31.56 -1.50 0.12
C ILE A 2 -31.59 -0.43 1.23
N ALA A 3 -32.40 0.61 1.06
CA ALA A 3 -32.56 1.65 2.08
C ALA A 3 -33.09 1.10 3.41
N ASP A 4 -33.96 0.10 3.36
CA ASP A 4 -34.52 -0.54 4.56
C ASP A 4 -33.48 -1.43 5.25
N MET A 5 -32.65 -2.13 4.48
CA MET A 5 -31.53 -2.90 5.00
C MET A 5 -30.48 -2.01 5.69
N LEU A 6 -30.17 -0.84 5.11
CA LEU A 6 -29.26 0.14 5.73
C LEU A 6 -29.84 0.69 7.03
N ARG A 7 -31.14 1.05 7.05
CA ARG A 7 -31.81 1.52 8.27
C ARG A 7 -31.84 0.48 9.38
N ASP A 8 -32.03 -0.80 9.05
CA ASP A 8 -31.96 -1.87 10.03
C ASP A 8 -30.53 -2.10 10.54
N TRP A 9 -29.54 -1.96 9.67
CA TRP A 9 -28.12 -2.01 10.05
C TRP A 9 -27.77 -0.89 11.03
N ASP A 10 -28.16 0.35 10.75
CA ASP A 10 -27.87 1.52 11.60
C ASP A 10 -28.40 1.35 13.03
N LYS A 11 -29.61 0.79 13.16
CA LYS A 11 -30.22 0.46 14.46
C LYS A 11 -29.39 -0.55 15.25
N ARG A 12 -28.77 -1.52 14.58
CA ARG A 12 -27.95 -2.56 15.20
C ARG A 12 -26.51 -2.10 15.46
N TYR A 13 -25.99 -1.18 14.66
CA TYR A 13 -24.61 -0.72 14.71
C TYR A 13 -24.52 0.79 14.45
N HIS A 14 -24.81 1.57 15.49
CA HIS A 14 -24.75 3.02 15.48
C HIS A 14 -23.35 3.55 15.06
N ARG A 15 -23.33 4.63 14.27
CA ARG A 15 -22.14 5.29 13.67
C ARG A 15 -21.40 4.50 12.58
N ARG A 16 -21.84 3.29 12.20
CA ARG A 16 -21.16 2.53 11.15
C ARG A 16 -21.55 2.92 9.73
N ILE A 17 -22.75 3.47 9.52
CA ILE A 17 -23.16 3.96 8.20
C ILE A 17 -22.20 5.04 7.68
N GLU A 18 -21.77 5.96 8.53
CA GLU A 18 -20.84 7.03 8.15
C GLU A 18 -19.51 6.44 7.67
N THR A 19 -18.94 5.49 8.42
CA THR A 19 -17.71 4.79 8.03
C THR A 19 -17.88 4.02 6.73
N MET A 20 -19.01 3.33 6.53
CA MET A 20 -19.29 2.62 5.28
C MET A 20 -19.41 3.58 4.10
N PHE A 21 -20.07 4.73 4.29
CA PHE A 21 -20.23 5.74 3.26
C PHE A 21 -18.88 6.33 2.87
N SER A 22 -18.03 6.68 3.84
CA SER A 22 -16.66 7.12 3.60
C SER A 22 -15.81 6.05 2.92
N ALA A 23 -15.97 4.77 3.28
CA ALA A 23 -15.26 3.68 2.61
C ALA A 23 -15.67 3.56 1.14
N MET A 24 -16.96 3.65 0.82
CA MET A 24 -17.43 3.61 -0.58
C MET A 24 -16.96 4.78 -1.43
N GLN A 25 -16.62 5.93 -0.84
CA GLN A 25 -16.04 7.06 -1.58
C GLN A 25 -14.58 6.83 -1.97
N ASN A 26 -13.87 5.94 -1.28
CA ASN A 26 -12.45 5.67 -1.44
C ASN A 26 -12.22 4.26 -2.00
N VAL A 27 -12.95 3.87 -3.05
CA VAL A 27 -12.78 2.58 -3.73
C VAL A 27 -12.28 2.79 -5.15
N VAL A 28 -11.35 1.93 -5.59
CA VAL A 28 -10.96 1.82 -7.00
C VAL A 28 -11.77 0.70 -7.68
N PRO A 29 -11.96 0.74 -9.02
CA PRO A 29 -12.76 -0.25 -9.75
C PRO A 29 -12.40 -1.72 -9.48
N SER A 30 -11.12 -2.00 -9.21
CA SER A 30 -10.65 -3.35 -8.85
C SER A 30 -11.26 -3.87 -7.54
N HIS A 31 -11.49 -3.01 -6.54
CA HIS A 31 -12.05 -3.41 -5.23
C HIS A 31 -13.49 -3.91 -5.30
N LEU A 32 -14.27 -3.41 -6.26
CA LEU A 32 -15.67 -3.83 -6.44
C LEU A 32 -15.80 -5.08 -7.32
N SER A 33 -14.68 -5.64 -7.79
CA SER A 33 -14.67 -6.82 -8.68
C SER A 33 -15.57 -6.66 -9.91
N ASP A 34 -15.70 -5.43 -10.43
CA ASP A 34 -16.55 -5.16 -11.59
C ASP A 34 -15.75 -5.38 -12.88
N VAL A 35 -16.04 -6.48 -13.56
CA VAL A 35 -15.40 -6.89 -14.82
C VAL A 35 -15.65 -5.93 -15.99
N ASN A 36 -16.65 -5.03 -15.90
CA ASN A 36 -16.90 -4.02 -16.94
C ASN A 36 -16.05 -2.77 -16.71
N LEU A 37 -15.74 -2.47 -15.45
CA LEU A 37 -14.96 -1.29 -15.06
C LEU A 37 -13.47 -1.60 -14.91
N PHE A 38 -13.10 -2.86 -14.67
CA PHE A 38 -11.72 -3.30 -14.54
C PHE A 38 -11.46 -4.59 -15.33
N ASP A 39 -10.49 -4.56 -16.26
CA ASP A 39 -10.11 -5.71 -17.07
C ASP A 39 -9.18 -6.66 -16.29
N PHE A 40 -9.79 -7.59 -15.54
CA PHE A 40 -9.04 -8.62 -14.81
C PHE A 40 -8.36 -9.64 -15.74
N LYS A 41 -8.80 -9.79 -17.00
CA LYS A 41 -8.28 -10.81 -17.91
C LYS A 41 -6.97 -10.37 -18.56
N GLY A 42 -6.79 -9.06 -18.74
CA GLY A 42 -5.58 -8.45 -19.29
C GLY A 42 -4.42 -8.31 -18.30
N ILE A 43 -4.57 -8.68 -17.03
CA ILE A 43 -3.49 -8.57 -16.04
C ILE A 43 -2.34 -9.51 -16.41
N THR A 44 -1.15 -8.95 -16.60
CA THR A 44 0.10 -9.69 -16.82
C THR A 44 1.09 -9.41 -15.70
N HIS A 45 1.92 -10.40 -15.34
CA HIS A 45 2.98 -10.22 -14.34
C HIS A 45 3.93 -9.10 -14.79
N GLY A 46 4.02 -8.01 -14.02
CA GLY A 46 4.86 -6.84 -14.32
C GLY A 46 4.20 -5.74 -15.16
N SER A 47 2.87 -5.77 -15.37
CA SER A 47 2.14 -4.64 -15.96
C SER A 47 2.30 -3.38 -15.11
N GLU A 48 2.34 -2.21 -15.76
CA GLU A 48 2.30 -0.93 -15.04
C GLU A 48 1.10 -0.90 -14.10
N VAL A 49 1.35 -0.47 -12.87
CA VAL A 49 0.35 -0.38 -11.82
C VAL A 49 -0.65 0.71 -12.21
N VAL A 50 -1.82 0.30 -12.69
CA VAL A 50 -2.90 1.24 -13.01
C VAL A 50 -3.42 1.84 -11.71
N ASP A 51 -3.33 3.16 -11.59
CA ASP A 51 -3.89 3.93 -10.47
C ASP A 51 -3.30 3.57 -9.08
N GLY A 52 -2.00 3.27 -9.04
CA GLY A 52 -1.27 3.02 -7.77
C GLY A 52 -1.49 1.65 -7.13
N GLY A 53 -2.44 0.84 -7.64
CA GLY A 53 -2.58 -0.56 -7.24
C GLY A 53 -3.01 -0.74 -5.78
N ASP A 54 -2.91 -1.98 -5.30
CA ASP A 54 -3.19 -2.31 -3.90
C ASP A 54 -1.94 -2.10 -3.03
N LEU A 55 -1.72 -0.85 -2.63
CA LEU A 55 -0.62 -0.46 -1.73
C LEU A 55 -0.73 -1.04 -0.32
N ALA A 56 -1.83 -1.71 0.04
CA ALA A 56 -1.98 -2.25 1.40
C ALA A 56 -0.97 -3.35 1.73
N PHE A 57 -0.41 -4.01 0.72
CA PHE A 57 0.58 -5.08 0.86
C PHE A 57 1.95 -4.76 0.23
N ASP A 58 2.12 -3.55 -0.29
CA ASP A 58 3.41 -3.13 -0.84
C ASP A 58 4.43 -2.98 0.30
N ARG A 59 5.66 -3.44 0.06
CA ARG A 59 6.76 -3.18 0.99
C ARG A 59 7.01 -1.68 0.99
N GLU A 60 6.90 -1.05 2.16
CA GLU A 60 7.37 0.31 2.35
C GLU A 60 8.86 0.38 1.98
N ASP A 61 9.22 1.33 1.12
CA ASP A 61 10.62 1.66 0.85
C ASP A 61 11.19 2.34 2.10
N ILE A 62 11.71 1.52 3.02
CA ILE A 62 12.36 2.01 4.23
C ILE A 62 13.71 2.59 3.81
N PRO A 63 13.95 3.90 4.00
CA PRO A 63 15.24 4.46 3.67
C PRO A 63 16.32 3.76 4.50
N LEU A 64 17.40 3.34 3.85
CA LEU A 64 18.57 2.72 4.51
C LEU A 64 19.13 3.60 5.63
N GLN A 65 18.89 4.91 5.55
CA GLN A 65 19.29 5.90 6.53
C GLN A 65 18.04 6.57 7.10
N PRO A 66 17.77 6.44 8.41
CA PRO A 66 16.64 7.10 9.03
C PRO A 66 16.81 8.63 9.00
N ALA A 67 15.70 9.36 8.90
CA ALA A 67 15.72 10.82 8.91
C ALA A 67 16.31 11.35 10.22
N GLY A 68 17.39 12.13 10.13
CA GLY A 68 18.13 12.65 11.29
C GLY A 68 19.30 11.79 11.75
N TRP A 69 19.63 10.70 11.04
CA TRP A 69 20.88 9.97 11.25
C TRP A 69 22.06 10.89 10.93
N GLN A 70 22.92 11.12 11.93
CA GLN A 70 24.21 11.76 11.76
C GLN A 70 25.26 10.67 11.96
N PRO A 71 26.19 10.46 11.01
CA PRO A 71 27.28 9.52 11.22
C PRO A 71 28.07 9.97 12.46
N GLU A 72 28.18 9.10 13.46
CA GLU A 72 29.12 9.33 14.55
C GLU A 72 30.55 9.20 14.00
N GLU A 73 31.52 9.91 14.59
CA GLU A 73 32.91 9.88 14.10
C GLU A 73 33.51 8.46 14.08
N GLU A 74 32.99 7.53 14.89
CA GLU A 74 33.37 6.11 14.87
C GLU A 74 32.81 5.36 13.64
N ASP A 75 31.60 5.69 13.17
CA ASP A 75 30.96 5.03 12.03
C ASP A 75 31.66 5.37 10.71
N ALA A 76 32.06 6.64 10.53
CA ALA A 76 32.80 7.08 9.35
C ALA A 76 34.16 6.36 9.21
N ARG A 77 34.81 6.07 10.34
CA ARG A 77 36.08 5.32 10.39
C ARG A 77 35.91 3.84 10.04
N LEU A 78 34.73 3.25 10.29
CA LEU A 78 34.43 1.86 9.96
C LEU A 78 34.22 1.68 8.44
N ASP A 79 33.62 2.66 7.76
CA ASP A 79 33.45 2.64 6.30
C ASP A 79 34.80 2.72 5.55
N GLU A 80 35.76 3.50 6.05
CA GLU A 80 37.13 3.55 5.51
C GLU A 80 37.88 2.22 5.64
N LEU A 81 37.50 1.39 6.62
CA LEU A 81 38.09 0.08 6.89
C LEU A 81 37.40 -1.08 6.15
N ARG A 82 36.33 -0.81 5.39
CA ARG A 82 35.64 -1.85 4.61
C ARG A 82 36.53 -2.32 3.47
N LEU A 83 37.04 -3.55 3.59
CA LEU A 83 37.80 -4.24 2.55
C LEU A 83 36.91 -4.50 1.33
N ASN A 84 37.32 -3.98 0.17
CA ASN A 84 36.68 -4.27 -1.10
C ASN A 84 36.89 -5.76 -1.45
N VAL A 85 35.83 -6.56 -1.36
CA VAL A 85 35.81 -7.93 -1.88
C VAL A 85 35.83 -7.83 -3.41
N VAL A 86 37.02 -8.00 -4.00
CA VAL A 86 37.16 -8.17 -5.44
C VAL A 86 36.87 -9.63 -5.75
N GLU A 87 35.76 -9.91 -6.43
CA GLU A 87 35.54 -11.22 -7.06
C GLU A 87 36.60 -11.40 -8.16
N VAL A 88 37.57 -12.26 -7.90
CA VAL A 88 38.52 -12.71 -8.92
C VAL A 88 37.83 -13.81 -9.73
N LYS A 89 37.72 -13.56 -11.04
CA LYS A 89 37.05 -14.40 -12.04
C LYS A 89 37.76 -15.72 -12.29
#